data_AF-A0A428RTG6-F1
#
_entry.id   AF-A0A428RTG6-F1
#
_cell.length_a   1.000
_cell.length_b   1.000
_cell.length_c   1.000
_cell.angle_alpha   90.00
_cell.angle_beta   90.00
_cell.angle_gamma   90.00
#
_symmetry.space_group_name_H-M   'P 1'
#
loop_
_entity.id
_entity.type
_entity.pdbx_description
1 polymer ?
#
loop_
_entity_poly.entity_id
_entity_poly.type
_entity_poly.pdbx_seq_one_letter_code
_entity_poly.pdbx_strand_id
1 'polypeptide(L)'
;MDTTTDEAQPSTSQATDIAKIKTLLKAKDDTQRFVGLALLKSLLDGSEELRQDEETVHSLWSSLSPKFLDRLLRTGSKPSNKNAKEMLDLVVSVLHIFSILLPDQAKSDTRFIDRTPLLVAAILYSTEETTALILQILHTLVSSQAGAQAFIKIADISSLTEIAPTHAAVLDILSFAWLNSMTVVEDSGALATKVDATIQSLVSSFTGTDAVTLLEFLGYFLRNANPSILPRQPKWLNSVVNYIQNLVTSRPTPEARSAYTNAAASILQTYPIQGPKILFTDAKKDEKAFSYLLINLLLIDIRSSAPTLLEQLNTPEYPKVSRRLTSAFDIISIFVGYLVQCLEDDSLETFIMTPDNLLKLRKGISETMSVTAEYLRDRWDASVAGAMGLHPDARAGTTETSTGTHHTLAWDSIKDNADEDMFILSAVRALALWLREDDNDSLRKETTGLMDMFMDLYQSSSQEKLDFRSPILVALEGVTTMVKGRDSLLANDGWRILTNDLNSILKHGSRTCTEEDASRATDIVRILLPIVEQETNGIPEAWMDLITAVAAWDVSDAEQSSPSPMVQEAQVAALQLCCAVLVAANSGMRKRYQYSIAAINGIAAQLGGHVGPDSPVREMLDDVLATLGGLAHEG
;
A
#
# COMPACT_ATOMS: atom_id res chain seq x y z
N MET A 1 50.99 -14.67 38.29
CA MET A 1 49.92 -13.68 38.07
C MET A 1 48.86 -14.43 37.28
N ASP A 2 48.07 -15.22 38.01
CA ASP A 2 46.92 -15.94 37.45
C ASP A 2 45.68 -15.21 37.97
N THR A 3 45.00 -14.53 37.05
CA THR A 3 43.68 -13.94 37.28
C THR A 3 42.63 -14.98 36.98
N THR A 4 42.09 -15.57 38.04
CA THR A 4 40.86 -16.35 38.02
C THR A 4 39.68 -15.44 37.70
N THR A 5 38.99 -15.74 36.60
CA THR A 5 37.63 -15.28 36.29
C THR A 5 36.66 -15.82 37.33
N ASP A 6 36.07 -14.93 38.13
CA ASP A 6 34.90 -15.22 38.96
C ASP A 6 33.68 -15.36 38.06
N GLU A 7 33.18 -16.59 37.92
CA GLU A 7 31.81 -16.85 37.48
C GLU A 7 30.86 -16.41 38.61
N ALA A 8 29.98 -15.45 38.33
CA ALA A 8 28.99 -14.95 39.27
C ALA A 8 27.96 -16.03 39.63
N GLN A 9 28.11 -16.67 40.79
CA GLN A 9 27.07 -17.51 41.38
C GLN A 9 25.98 -16.65 42.05
N PRO A 10 24.69 -16.98 41.90
CA PRO A 10 23.63 -16.31 42.66
C PRO A 10 23.83 -16.53 44.16
N SER A 11 23.65 -15.47 44.94
CA SER A 11 23.77 -15.52 46.41
C SER A 11 22.89 -16.63 47.01
N THR A 12 23.43 -17.43 47.94
CA THR A 12 22.75 -18.58 48.57
C THR A 12 21.39 -18.23 49.21
N SER A 13 21.17 -16.96 49.57
CA SER A 13 19.88 -16.43 50.04
C SER A 13 18.81 -16.40 48.93
N GLN A 14 19.14 -15.93 47.73
CA GLN A 14 18.19 -15.86 46.60
C GLN A 14 17.71 -17.25 46.17
N ALA A 15 18.62 -18.23 46.10
CA ALA A 15 18.24 -19.61 45.76
C ALA A 15 17.24 -20.22 46.76
N THR A 16 17.40 -19.88 48.05
CA THR A 16 16.50 -20.32 49.13
C THR A 16 15.13 -19.63 49.03
N ASP A 17 15.09 -18.35 48.69
CA ASP A 17 13.86 -17.59 48.49
C ASP A 17 13.06 -18.07 47.27
N ILE A 18 13.73 -18.37 46.15
CA ILE A 18 13.12 -18.96 44.95
C ILE A 18 12.48 -20.31 45.27
N ALA A 19 13.17 -21.19 46.02
CA ALA A 19 12.64 -22.50 46.41
C ALA A 19 11.39 -22.38 47.30
N LYS A 20 11.40 -21.42 48.23
CA LYS A 20 10.25 -21.11 49.08
C LYS A 20 9.06 -20.59 48.27
N ILE A 21 9.28 -19.67 47.33
CA ILE A 21 8.24 -19.16 46.44
C ILE A 21 7.65 -20.30 45.60
N LYS A 22 8.48 -21.15 44.98
CA LYS A 22 8.00 -22.33 44.21
C LYS A 22 7.14 -23.26 45.06
N THR A 23 7.50 -23.45 46.34
CA THR A 23 6.72 -24.28 47.28
C THR A 23 5.35 -23.67 47.56
N LEU A 24 5.29 -22.36 47.79
CA LEU A 24 4.03 -21.63 48.02
C LEU A 24 3.11 -21.63 46.79
N LEU A 25 3.67 -21.45 45.59
CA LEU A 25 2.91 -21.47 44.33
C LEU A 25 2.35 -22.86 44.00
N LYS A 26 3.04 -23.94 44.42
CA LYS A 26 2.61 -25.33 44.24
C LYS A 26 1.73 -25.87 45.37
N ALA A 27 1.50 -25.07 46.42
CA ALA A 27 0.64 -25.46 47.54
C ALA A 27 -0.78 -25.82 47.08
N LYS A 28 -1.54 -26.57 47.90
CA LYS A 28 -2.96 -26.86 47.62
C LYS A 28 -3.88 -25.71 48.00
N ASP A 29 -3.49 -24.94 49.01
CA ASP A 29 -4.26 -23.83 49.56
C ASP A 29 -4.08 -22.54 48.74
N ASP A 30 -5.18 -21.87 48.43
CA ASP A 30 -5.18 -20.67 47.60
C ASP A 30 -4.64 -19.45 48.34
N THR A 31 -4.75 -19.40 49.67
CA THR A 31 -4.12 -18.33 50.46
C THR A 31 -2.59 -18.44 50.38
N GLN A 32 -2.04 -19.65 50.52
CA GLN A 32 -0.60 -19.88 50.33
C GLN A 32 -0.13 -19.52 48.91
N ARG A 33 -0.91 -19.89 47.87
CA ARG A 33 -0.60 -19.50 46.48
C ARG A 33 -0.64 -18.00 46.28
N PHE A 34 -1.61 -17.31 46.87
CA PHE A 34 -1.74 -15.86 46.78
C PHE A 34 -0.56 -15.14 47.44
N VAL A 35 -0.14 -15.58 48.63
CA VAL A 35 1.07 -15.07 49.29
C VAL A 35 2.31 -15.35 48.43
N GLY A 36 2.41 -16.56 47.86
CA GLY A 36 3.47 -16.90 46.91
C GLY A 36 3.52 -15.97 45.70
N LEU A 37 2.35 -15.57 45.17
CA LEU A 37 2.22 -14.65 44.03
C LEU A 37 2.68 -13.23 44.38
N ALA A 38 2.33 -12.75 45.58
CA ALA A 38 2.77 -11.43 46.08
C ALA A 38 4.30 -11.38 46.30
N LEU A 39 4.86 -12.44 46.89
CA LEU A 39 6.31 -12.57 47.07
C LEU A 39 7.03 -12.70 45.73
N LEU A 40 6.47 -13.44 44.77
CA LEU A 40 6.99 -13.54 43.42
C LEU A 40 7.08 -12.18 42.74
N LYS A 41 5.99 -11.39 42.78
CA LYS A 41 5.99 -10.02 42.25
C LYS A 41 7.10 -9.19 42.89
N SER A 42 7.18 -9.17 44.22
CA SER A 42 8.19 -8.39 44.94
C SER A 42 9.62 -8.81 44.61
N LEU A 43 9.88 -10.12 44.42
CA LEU A 43 11.20 -10.63 44.06
C LEU A 43 11.57 -10.22 42.63
N LEU A 44 10.65 -10.40 41.69
CA LEU A 44 10.85 -10.01 40.29
C LEU A 44 10.97 -8.50 40.15
N ASP A 45 10.28 -7.70 40.98
CA ASP A 45 10.43 -6.23 40.99
C ASP A 45 11.79 -5.76 41.54
N GLY A 46 12.40 -6.52 42.45
CA GLY A 46 13.60 -6.11 43.17
C GLY A 46 14.94 -6.65 42.67
N SER A 47 14.97 -7.57 41.71
CA SER A 47 16.23 -8.20 41.25
C SER A 47 16.34 -8.24 39.72
N GLU A 48 17.24 -7.41 39.18
CA GLU A 48 17.51 -7.33 37.74
C GLU A 48 18.26 -8.58 37.24
N GLU A 49 19.20 -9.10 38.02
CA GLU A 49 19.93 -10.35 37.72
C GLU A 49 18.98 -11.53 37.49
N LEU A 50 17.94 -11.65 38.32
CA LEU A 50 16.97 -12.74 38.23
C LEU A 50 16.01 -12.58 37.03
N ARG A 51 15.82 -11.35 36.54
CA ARG A 51 15.07 -11.10 35.30
C ARG A 51 15.84 -11.52 34.06
N GLN A 52 17.17 -11.50 34.11
CA GLN A 52 18.05 -11.91 33.02
C GLN A 52 18.31 -13.43 33.02
N ASP A 53 17.99 -14.14 34.11
CA ASP A 53 18.06 -15.60 34.18
C ASP A 53 16.80 -16.26 33.60
N GLU A 54 16.82 -16.51 32.29
CA GLU A 54 15.71 -17.13 31.55
C GLU A 54 15.27 -18.49 32.13
N GLU A 55 16.21 -19.32 32.58
CA GLU A 55 15.90 -20.66 33.11
C GLU A 55 15.12 -20.54 34.42
N THR A 56 15.56 -19.65 35.31
CA THR A 56 14.86 -19.37 36.56
C THR A 56 13.48 -18.77 36.33
N VAL A 57 13.35 -17.79 35.43
CA VAL A 57 12.06 -17.18 35.04
C VAL A 57 11.10 -18.25 34.50
N HIS A 58 11.56 -19.08 33.56
CA HIS A 58 10.77 -20.16 32.99
C HIS A 58 10.36 -21.19 34.05
N SER A 59 11.26 -21.52 34.99
CA SER A 59 10.97 -22.43 36.09
C SER A 59 9.92 -21.85 37.07
N LEU A 60 9.95 -20.55 37.33
CA LEU A 60 8.93 -19.86 38.13
C LEU A 60 7.57 -19.84 37.43
N TRP A 61 7.54 -19.52 36.13
CA TRP A 61 6.33 -19.60 35.30
C TRP A 61 5.74 -21.02 35.28
N SER A 62 6.60 -22.04 35.16
CA SER A 62 6.19 -23.44 35.15
C SER A 62 5.50 -23.86 36.47
N SER A 63 5.81 -23.18 37.57
CA SER A 63 5.31 -23.47 38.92
C SER A 63 3.95 -22.83 39.20
N LEU A 64 3.48 -21.89 38.37
CA LEU A 64 2.16 -21.27 38.50
C LEU A 64 1.06 -22.21 38.02
N SER A 65 -0.01 -22.33 38.81
CA SER A 65 -1.18 -23.11 38.44
C SER A 65 -2.10 -22.30 37.51
N PRO A 66 -2.34 -22.75 36.26
CA PRO A 66 -3.16 -21.98 35.32
C PRO A 66 -4.60 -21.82 35.79
N LYS A 67 -5.16 -22.87 36.42
CA LYS A 67 -6.49 -22.83 37.07
C LYS A 67 -6.58 -21.87 38.25
N PHE A 68 -5.47 -21.61 38.94
CA PHE A 68 -5.44 -20.62 40.02
C PHE A 68 -5.48 -19.19 39.44
N LEU A 69 -4.68 -18.93 38.40
CA LEU A 69 -4.71 -17.65 37.67
C LEU A 69 -6.11 -17.36 37.11
N ASP A 70 -6.76 -18.36 36.49
CA ASP A 70 -8.11 -18.22 35.95
C ASP A 70 -9.14 -17.86 37.03
N ARG A 71 -9.00 -18.42 38.23
CA ARG A 71 -9.86 -18.12 39.37
C ARG A 71 -9.62 -16.71 39.91
N LEU A 72 -8.36 -16.26 39.98
CA LEU A 72 -8.04 -14.88 40.40
C LEU A 72 -8.60 -13.86 39.42
N LEU A 73 -8.39 -14.05 38.12
CA LEU A 73 -8.98 -13.19 37.08
C LEU A 73 -10.50 -13.14 37.21
N ARG A 74 -11.17 -14.31 37.27
CA ARG A 74 -12.63 -14.38 37.32
C ARG A 74 -13.24 -13.85 38.63
N THR A 75 -12.52 -13.98 39.75
CA THR A 75 -12.96 -13.45 41.06
C THR A 75 -12.73 -11.94 41.12
N GLY A 76 -11.63 -11.47 40.54
CA GLY A 76 -11.28 -10.07 40.43
C GLY A 76 -12.25 -9.26 39.57
N SER A 77 -12.79 -9.87 38.50
CA SER A 77 -13.80 -9.26 37.62
C SER A 77 -15.22 -9.22 38.23
N LYS A 78 -15.40 -9.54 39.52
CA LYS A 78 -16.71 -9.50 40.19
C LYS A 78 -16.73 -8.46 41.32
N PRO A 79 -17.60 -7.43 41.26
CA PRO A 79 -17.62 -6.33 42.22
C PRO A 79 -18.15 -6.71 43.62
N SER A 80 -18.63 -7.93 43.84
CA SER A 80 -19.24 -8.36 45.11
C SER A 80 -18.24 -8.68 46.23
N ASN A 81 -16.93 -8.72 45.94
CA ASN A 81 -15.90 -9.08 46.92
C ASN A 81 -14.99 -7.87 47.23
N LYS A 82 -14.84 -7.52 48.51
CA LYS A 82 -14.07 -6.35 48.98
C LYS A 82 -12.61 -6.38 48.53
N ASN A 83 -12.02 -7.56 48.35
CA ASN A 83 -10.62 -7.73 47.97
C ASN A 83 -10.45 -8.11 46.49
N ALA A 84 -11.52 -8.08 45.68
CA ALA A 84 -11.48 -8.49 44.28
C ALA A 84 -10.48 -7.67 43.45
N LYS A 85 -10.43 -6.34 43.67
CA LYS A 85 -9.54 -5.44 42.93
C LYS A 85 -8.07 -5.75 43.22
N GLU A 86 -7.69 -5.85 44.48
CA GLU A 86 -6.31 -6.20 44.87
C GLU A 86 -5.87 -7.56 44.30
N MET A 87 -6.78 -8.54 44.25
CA MET A 87 -6.51 -9.83 43.63
C MET A 87 -6.31 -9.73 42.11
N LEU A 88 -7.12 -8.89 41.45
CA LEU A 88 -7.01 -8.63 40.01
C LEU A 88 -5.70 -7.91 39.68
N ASP A 89 -5.40 -6.84 40.41
CA ASP A 89 -4.21 -6.01 40.21
C ASP A 89 -2.94 -6.85 40.37
N LEU A 90 -2.89 -7.71 41.41
CA LEU A 90 -1.75 -8.59 41.63
C LEU A 90 -1.59 -9.62 40.51
N VAL A 91 -2.66 -10.31 40.10
CA VAL A 91 -2.56 -11.35 39.07
C VAL A 91 -2.21 -10.75 37.71
N VAL A 92 -2.80 -9.61 37.35
CA VAL A 92 -2.48 -8.89 36.11
C VAL A 92 -1.05 -8.40 36.13
N SER A 93 -0.58 -7.82 37.25
CA SER A 93 0.82 -7.38 37.38
C SER A 93 1.80 -8.53 37.15
N VAL A 94 1.54 -9.70 37.73
CA VAL A 94 2.40 -10.89 37.54
C VAL A 94 2.33 -11.39 36.10
N LEU A 95 1.15 -11.46 35.49
CA LEU A 95 1.00 -11.84 34.08
C LEU A 95 1.74 -10.88 33.14
N HIS A 96 1.70 -9.58 33.42
CA HIS A 96 2.43 -8.57 32.66
C HIS A 96 3.96 -8.72 32.81
N ILE A 97 4.45 -8.98 34.03
CA ILE A 97 5.89 -9.26 34.22
C ILE A 97 6.32 -10.46 33.35
N PHE A 98 5.52 -11.53 33.33
CA PHE A 98 5.82 -12.68 32.48
C PHE A 98 5.60 -12.42 30.97
N SER A 99 4.70 -11.52 30.56
CA SER A 99 4.57 -11.14 29.15
C SER A 99 5.83 -10.45 28.61
N ILE A 100 6.57 -9.77 29.50
CA ILE A 100 7.84 -9.12 29.16
C ILE A 100 9.01 -10.11 29.22
N LEU A 101 9.11 -10.91 30.29
CA LEU A 101 10.31 -11.70 30.59
C LEU A 101 10.37 -13.07 29.90
N LEU A 102 9.24 -13.65 29.48
CA LEU A 102 9.26 -14.95 28.84
C LEU A 102 9.82 -14.89 27.41
N PRO A 103 10.41 -15.97 26.89
CA PRO A 103 10.70 -16.09 25.46
C PRO A 103 9.41 -16.30 24.66
N ASP A 104 9.44 -16.00 23.36
CA ASP A 104 8.25 -16.00 22.50
C ASP A 104 7.58 -17.38 22.36
N GLN A 105 8.35 -18.47 22.42
CA GLN A 105 7.77 -19.82 22.48
C GLN A 105 6.89 -20.02 23.73
N ALA A 106 7.32 -19.51 24.89
CA ALA A 106 6.57 -19.67 26.14
C ALA A 106 5.34 -18.75 26.19
N LYS A 107 5.40 -17.56 25.58
CA LYS A 107 4.23 -16.67 25.41
C LYS A 107 3.17 -17.30 24.50
N SER A 108 3.61 -18.13 23.55
CA SER A 108 2.74 -18.83 22.60
C SER A 108 2.14 -20.14 23.15
N ASP A 109 2.42 -20.50 24.40
CA ASP A 109 1.80 -21.66 25.06
C ASP A 109 0.34 -21.35 25.45
N THR A 110 -0.54 -22.35 25.30
CA THR A 110 -1.89 -22.44 25.88
C THR A 110 -1.96 -21.95 27.33
N ARG A 111 -0.90 -22.16 28.12
CA ARG A 111 -0.81 -21.66 29.50
C ARG A 111 -1.00 -20.14 29.59
N PHE A 112 -0.53 -19.39 28.61
CA PHE A 112 -0.67 -17.95 28.54
C PHE A 112 -1.87 -17.55 27.67
N ILE A 113 -1.98 -18.14 26.48
CA ILE A 113 -3.00 -17.80 25.48
C ILE A 113 -4.44 -18.03 25.98
N ASP A 114 -4.72 -19.13 26.70
CA ASP A 114 -6.09 -19.46 27.11
C ASP A 114 -6.69 -18.44 28.11
N ARG A 115 -5.90 -17.47 28.58
CA ARG A 115 -6.33 -16.47 29.58
C ARG A 115 -6.87 -15.22 28.91
N THR A 116 -6.67 -15.07 27.59
CA THR A 116 -7.17 -13.96 26.77
C THR A 116 -8.65 -13.64 27.03
N PRO A 117 -9.60 -14.61 27.05
CA PRO A 117 -11.01 -14.30 27.29
C PRO A 117 -11.27 -13.71 28.69
N LEU A 118 -10.53 -14.16 29.71
CA LEU A 118 -10.67 -13.67 31.09
C LEU A 118 -10.06 -12.28 31.25
N LEU A 119 -8.97 -12.00 30.54
CA LEU A 119 -8.37 -10.67 30.49
C LEU A 119 -9.33 -9.66 29.84
N VAL A 120 -9.95 -10.00 28.72
CA VAL A 120 -10.96 -9.16 28.05
C VAL A 120 -12.16 -8.89 28.96
N ALA A 121 -12.63 -9.90 29.69
CA ALA A 121 -13.74 -9.76 30.63
C ALA A 121 -13.40 -8.91 31.87
N ALA A 122 -12.12 -8.76 32.21
CA ALA A 122 -11.70 -8.02 33.39
C ALA A 122 -11.64 -6.50 33.19
N ILE A 123 -11.57 -6.04 31.93
CA ILE A 123 -11.31 -4.64 31.55
C ILE A 123 -12.27 -3.64 32.19
N LEU A 124 -13.58 -3.90 32.18
CA LEU A 124 -14.57 -2.96 32.71
C LEU A 124 -14.60 -2.93 34.25
N TYR A 125 -13.88 -3.84 34.92
CA TYR A 125 -13.90 -3.99 36.37
C TYR A 125 -12.54 -3.65 37.02
N SER A 126 -11.50 -3.36 36.23
CA SER A 126 -10.16 -2.99 36.68
C SER A 126 -10.01 -1.48 36.95
N THR A 127 -8.95 -1.11 37.67
CA THR A 127 -8.50 0.30 37.73
C THR A 127 -7.88 0.70 36.39
N GLU A 128 -7.64 2.00 36.19
CA GLU A 128 -7.01 2.51 34.97
C GLU A 128 -5.61 1.91 34.75
N GLU A 129 -4.81 1.79 35.81
CA GLU A 129 -3.47 1.18 35.73
C GLU A 129 -3.56 -0.30 35.36
N THR A 130 -4.46 -1.05 35.98
CA THR A 130 -4.64 -2.48 35.71
C THR A 130 -5.21 -2.70 34.30
N THR A 131 -6.09 -1.83 33.82
CA THR A 131 -6.56 -1.84 32.42
C THR A 131 -5.40 -1.62 31.46
N ALA A 132 -4.51 -0.67 31.71
CA ALA A 132 -3.33 -0.45 30.87
C ALA A 132 -2.43 -1.70 30.78
N LEU A 133 -2.19 -2.37 31.92
CA LEU A 133 -1.43 -3.63 31.97
C LEU A 133 -2.15 -4.76 31.21
N ILE A 134 -3.48 -4.88 31.34
CA ILE A 134 -4.28 -5.86 30.58
C ILE A 134 -4.11 -5.62 29.09
N LEU A 135 -4.22 -4.37 28.63
CA LEU A 135 -4.06 -4.02 27.21
C LEU A 135 -2.65 -4.35 26.70
N GLN A 136 -1.60 -4.10 27.49
CA GLN A 136 -0.23 -4.49 27.15
C GLN A 136 -0.07 -6.01 27.02
N ILE A 137 -0.63 -6.80 27.95
CA ILE A 137 -0.63 -8.27 27.87
C ILE A 137 -1.36 -8.74 26.61
N LEU A 138 -2.55 -8.19 26.35
CA LEU A 138 -3.35 -8.54 25.17
C LEU A 138 -2.60 -8.22 23.88
N HIS A 139 -1.94 -7.06 23.81
CA HIS A 139 -1.11 -6.68 22.67
C HIS A 139 0.01 -7.71 22.43
N THR A 140 0.75 -8.07 23.47
CA THR A 140 1.80 -9.11 23.38
C THR A 140 1.25 -10.45 22.89
N LEU A 141 0.08 -10.86 23.38
CA LEU A 141 -0.55 -12.12 22.96
C LEU A 141 -0.91 -12.10 21.47
N VAL A 142 -1.59 -11.05 21.00
CA VAL A 142 -2.04 -10.95 19.61
C VAL A 142 -0.92 -10.66 18.62
N SER A 143 0.26 -10.24 19.08
CA SER A 143 1.48 -10.17 18.26
C SER A 143 1.94 -11.54 17.78
N SER A 144 1.56 -12.62 18.45
CA SER A 144 1.77 -14.01 18.00
C SER A 144 0.58 -14.51 17.18
N GLN A 145 0.83 -15.35 16.19
CA GLN A 145 -0.23 -15.95 15.39
C GLN A 145 -1.18 -16.83 16.24
N ALA A 146 -0.65 -17.62 17.16
CA ALA A 146 -1.45 -18.48 18.03
C ALA A 146 -2.35 -17.66 18.98
N GLY A 147 -1.82 -16.56 19.55
CA GLY A 147 -2.59 -15.66 20.40
C GLY A 147 -3.64 -14.88 19.63
N ALA A 148 -3.34 -14.42 18.42
CA ALA A 148 -4.31 -13.82 17.52
C ALA A 148 -5.49 -14.78 17.24
N GLN A 149 -5.20 -16.04 16.89
CA GLN A 149 -6.21 -17.07 16.66
C GLN A 149 -7.09 -17.36 17.88
N ALA A 150 -6.53 -17.32 19.09
CA ALA A 150 -7.32 -17.45 20.31
C ALA A 150 -8.20 -16.21 20.57
N PHE A 151 -7.69 -15.02 20.28
CA PHE A 151 -8.43 -13.77 20.44
C PHE A 151 -9.66 -13.71 19.53
N ILE A 152 -9.54 -14.09 18.26
CA ILE A 152 -10.71 -14.13 17.34
C ILE A 152 -11.75 -15.19 17.71
N LYS A 153 -11.42 -16.19 18.54
CA LYS A 153 -12.40 -17.15 19.08
C LYS A 153 -13.22 -16.62 20.26
N ILE A 154 -12.87 -15.46 20.81
CA ILE A 154 -13.62 -14.83 21.91
C ILE A 154 -15.00 -14.38 21.39
N ALA A 155 -16.08 -14.88 22.00
CA ALA A 155 -17.43 -14.59 21.54
C ALA A 155 -17.82 -13.11 21.74
N ASP A 156 -17.41 -12.51 22.85
CA ASP A 156 -17.78 -11.14 23.24
C ASP A 156 -16.53 -10.33 23.54
N ILE A 157 -16.33 -9.28 22.75
CA ILE A 157 -15.26 -8.28 22.92
C ILE A 157 -15.84 -6.87 23.11
N SER A 158 -17.12 -6.75 23.50
CA SER A 158 -17.80 -5.48 23.71
C SER A 158 -17.05 -4.57 24.69
N SER A 159 -16.48 -5.15 25.74
CA SER A 159 -15.66 -4.43 26.74
C SER A 159 -14.52 -3.66 26.10
N LEU A 160 -13.83 -4.24 25.11
CA LEU A 160 -12.78 -3.56 24.35
C LEU A 160 -13.37 -2.43 23.51
N THR A 161 -14.45 -2.69 22.75
CA THR A 161 -15.04 -1.65 21.89
C THR A 161 -15.62 -0.48 22.68
N GLU A 162 -16.08 -0.70 23.91
CA GLU A 162 -16.60 0.34 24.80
C GLU A 162 -15.50 1.28 25.30
N ILE A 163 -14.33 0.74 25.66
CA ILE A 163 -13.21 1.54 26.19
C ILE A 163 -12.27 2.08 25.11
N ALA A 164 -12.42 1.67 23.84
CA ALA A 164 -11.57 2.09 22.74
C ALA A 164 -11.47 3.63 22.55
N PRO A 165 -12.53 4.43 22.75
CA PRO A 165 -12.43 5.89 22.66
C PRO A 165 -11.47 6.53 23.67
N THR A 166 -11.29 5.92 24.85
CA THR A 166 -10.39 6.42 25.90
C THR A 166 -9.05 5.68 25.96
N HIS A 167 -8.94 4.51 25.32
CA HIS A 167 -7.73 3.69 25.28
C HIS A 167 -7.38 3.26 23.85
N ALA A 168 -6.56 4.07 23.16
CA ALA A 168 -6.17 3.83 21.76
C ALA A 168 -5.50 2.46 21.52
N ALA A 169 -4.80 1.90 22.52
CA ALA A 169 -4.17 0.58 22.44
C ALA A 169 -5.14 -0.57 22.08
N VAL A 170 -6.44 -0.40 22.32
CA VAL A 170 -7.46 -1.36 21.87
C VAL A 170 -7.45 -1.51 20.36
N LEU A 171 -7.29 -0.41 19.62
CA LEU A 171 -7.30 -0.40 18.17
C LEU A 171 -6.07 -1.15 17.62
N ASP A 172 -4.91 -0.99 18.26
CA ASP A 172 -3.71 -1.76 17.92
C ASP A 172 -3.94 -3.25 18.16
N ILE A 173 -4.48 -3.65 19.32
CA ILE A 173 -4.80 -5.05 19.63
C ILE A 173 -5.71 -5.66 18.56
N LEU A 174 -6.77 -4.95 18.16
CA LEU A 174 -7.69 -5.43 17.13
C LEU A 174 -7.00 -5.57 15.77
N SER A 175 -6.19 -4.57 15.39
CA SER A 175 -5.44 -4.58 14.13
C SER A 175 -4.48 -5.77 14.05
N PHE A 176 -3.62 -5.94 15.07
CA PHE A 176 -2.67 -7.06 15.14
C PHE A 176 -3.38 -8.41 15.19
N ALA A 177 -4.46 -8.53 15.98
CA ALA A 177 -5.23 -9.76 16.04
C ALA A 177 -5.80 -10.15 14.68
N TRP A 178 -6.35 -9.20 13.92
CA TRP A 178 -6.91 -9.49 12.61
C TRP A 178 -5.83 -9.78 11.56
N LEU A 179 -4.81 -8.93 11.45
CA LEU A 179 -3.74 -9.08 10.46
C LEU A 179 -2.96 -10.39 10.66
N ASN A 180 -2.59 -10.73 11.90
CA ASN A 180 -1.90 -11.99 12.18
C ASN A 180 -2.79 -13.22 11.94
N SER A 181 -4.11 -13.07 12.09
CA SER A 181 -5.04 -14.17 11.83
C SER A 181 -5.29 -14.41 10.33
N MET A 182 -5.13 -13.39 9.49
CA MET A 182 -5.30 -13.49 8.03
C MET A 182 -4.24 -14.36 7.34
N THR A 183 -3.15 -14.69 8.02
CA THR A 183 -2.03 -15.47 7.44
C THR A 183 -2.31 -16.98 7.37
N VAL A 184 -3.23 -17.52 8.18
CA VAL A 184 -3.52 -18.98 8.31
C VAL A 184 -5.04 -19.23 8.38
N VAL A 185 -5.81 -18.58 7.52
CA VAL A 185 -7.27 -18.58 7.62
C VAL A 185 -7.87 -19.96 7.31
N GLU A 186 -8.41 -20.63 8.34
CA GLU A 186 -9.23 -21.85 8.21
C GLU A 186 -10.71 -21.53 7.86
N ASP A 187 -11.24 -20.38 8.30
CA ASP A 187 -12.62 -19.92 8.04
C ASP A 187 -12.67 -18.39 7.81
N SER A 188 -12.59 -17.97 6.54
CA SER A 188 -12.55 -16.55 6.14
C SER A 188 -13.88 -15.84 6.33
N GLY A 189 -15.01 -16.57 6.22
CA GLY A 189 -16.35 -15.99 6.33
C GLY A 189 -16.70 -15.60 7.77
N ALA A 190 -16.35 -16.45 8.74
CA ALA A 190 -16.55 -16.15 10.16
C ALA A 190 -15.70 -14.95 10.59
N LEU A 191 -14.44 -14.88 10.13
CA LEU A 191 -13.56 -13.75 10.42
C LEU A 191 -14.11 -12.45 9.83
N ALA A 192 -14.52 -12.45 8.56
CA ALA A 192 -15.10 -11.28 7.89
C ALA A 192 -16.32 -10.73 8.64
N THR A 193 -17.23 -11.63 9.06
CA THR A 193 -18.43 -11.28 9.83
C THR A 193 -18.07 -10.65 11.18
N LYS A 194 -17.07 -11.20 11.86
CA LYS A 194 -16.61 -10.68 13.15
C LYS A 194 -15.95 -9.31 13.02
N VAL A 195 -15.09 -9.12 12.01
CA VAL A 195 -14.45 -7.84 11.71
C VAL A 195 -15.51 -6.77 11.44
N ASP A 196 -16.48 -7.06 10.56
CA ASP A 196 -17.57 -6.13 10.22
C ASP A 196 -18.40 -5.72 11.46
N ALA A 197 -18.82 -6.71 12.27
CA ALA A 197 -19.55 -6.45 13.51
C ALA A 197 -18.74 -5.63 14.53
N THR A 198 -17.44 -5.89 14.63
CA THR A 198 -16.57 -5.17 15.57
C THR A 198 -16.34 -3.73 15.11
N ILE A 199 -16.09 -3.48 13.83
CA ILE A 199 -15.96 -2.12 13.28
C ILE A 199 -17.27 -1.36 13.47
N GLN A 200 -18.42 -2.00 13.25
CA GLN A 200 -19.72 -1.40 13.51
C GLN A 200 -19.89 -0.99 14.97
N SER A 201 -19.45 -1.84 15.92
CA SER A 201 -19.46 -1.52 17.36
C SER A 201 -18.53 -0.35 17.69
N LEU A 202 -17.30 -0.35 17.16
CA LEU A 202 -16.35 0.76 17.33
C LEU A 202 -16.94 2.08 16.83
N VAL A 203 -17.50 2.10 15.62
CA VAL A 203 -18.13 3.29 15.06
C VAL A 203 -19.24 3.83 15.96
N SER A 204 -20.02 2.94 16.58
CA SER A 204 -21.01 3.33 17.58
C SER A 204 -20.38 3.91 18.84
N SER A 205 -19.35 3.28 19.42
CA SER A 205 -18.66 3.77 20.62
C SER A 205 -17.97 5.13 20.43
N PHE A 206 -17.47 5.43 19.23
CA PHE A 206 -16.82 6.69 18.91
C PHE A 206 -17.81 7.85 18.61
N THR A 207 -19.11 7.59 18.65
CA THR A 207 -20.13 8.62 18.42
C THR A 207 -19.99 9.74 19.45
N GLY A 208 -19.84 10.99 18.98
CA GLY A 208 -19.66 12.17 19.84
C GLY A 208 -18.21 12.50 20.21
N THR A 209 -17.24 11.72 19.72
CA THR A 209 -15.80 12.04 19.79
C THR A 209 -15.31 12.67 18.48
N ASP A 210 -14.04 13.06 18.42
CA ASP A 210 -13.39 13.53 17.18
C ASP A 210 -13.02 12.39 16.20
N ALA A 211 -13.11 11.13 16.66
CA ALA A 211 -12.78 9.92 15.90
C ALA A 211 -11.38 9.86 15.28
N VAL A 212 -10.42 10.70 15.72
CA VAL A 212 -9.08 10.77 15.12
C VAL A 212 -8.36 9.42 15.21
N THR A 213 -8.36 8.79 16.38
CA THR A 213 -7.72 7.48 16.59
C THR A 213 -8.41 6.35 15.83
N LEU A 214 -9.75 6.39 15.73
CA LEU A 214 -10.51 5.43 14.92
C LEU A 214 -10.16 5.53 13.43
N LEU A 215 -10.05 6.75 12.89
CA LEU A 215 -9.68 6.96 11.50
C LEU A 215 -8.23 6.55 11.22
N GLU A 216 -7.31 6.86 12.12
CA GLU A 216 -5.91 6.39 12.01
C GLU A 216 -5.84 4.86 11.97
N PHE A 217 -6.57 4.19 12.86
CA PHE A 217 -6.71 2.74 12.87
C PHE A 217 -7.29 2.20 11.56
N LEU A 218 -8.41 2.74 11.08
CA LEU A 218 -9.04 2.28 9.84
C LEU A 218 -8.13 2.52 8.62
N GLY A 219 -7.42 3.66 8.58
CA GLY A 219 -6.43 3.97 7.54
C GLY A 219 -5.18 3.08 7.58
N TYR A 220 -4.91 2.40 8.69
CA TYR A 220 -3.89 1.35 8.76
C TYR A 220 -4.47 -0.03 8.43
N PHE A 221 -5.57 -0.40 9.06
CA PHE A 221 -6.15 -1.73 8.93
C PHE A 221 -6.62 -2.01 7.50
N LEU A 222 -7.45 -1.13 6.91
CA LEU A 222 -8.04 -1.36 5.59
C LEU A 222 -6.97 -1.49 4.49
N ARG A 223 -5.87 -0.74 4.63
CA ARG A 223 -4.76 -0.77 3.68
C ARG A 223 -3.96 -2.08 3.70
N ASN A 224 -3.90 -2.75 4.85
CA ASN A 224 -3.12 -3.98 5.03
C ASN A 224 -3.99 -5.24 5.07
N ALA A 225 -5.31 -5.10 5.14
CA ALA A 225 -6.24 -6.21 5.21
C ALA A 225 -6.38 -6.91 3.86
N ASN A 226 -6.53 -8.24 3.88
CA ASN A 226 -6.85 -9.01 2.69
C ASN A 226 -8.27 -8.64 2.21
N PRO A 227 -8.48 -8.25 0.94
CA PRO A 227 -9.81 -7.85 0.43
C PRO A 227 -10.91 -8.89 0.65
N SER A 228 -10.56 -10.18 0.72
CA SER A 228 -11.52 -11.28 0.94
C SER A 228 -12.18 -11.27 2.32
N ILE A 229 -11.56 -10.64 3.33
CA ILE A 229 -12.10 -10.58 4.70
C ILE A 229 -12.88 -9.28 4.97
N LEU A 230 -12.90 -8.35 4.02
CA LEU A 230 -13.58 -7.08 4.15
C LEU A 230 -15.02 -7.20 3.63
N PRO A 231 -16.02 -6.65 4.34
CA PRO A 231 -17.40 -6.69 3.89
C PRO A 231 -17.57 -5.91 2.58
N ARG A 232 -18.31 -6.43 1.60
CA ARG A 232 -18.52 -5.72 0.31
C ARG A 232 -19.38 -4.46 0.43
N GLN A 233 -20.31 -4.44 1.39
CA GLN A 233 -21.28 -3.35 1.61
C GLN A 233 -21.42 -3.07 3.12
N PRO A 234 -20.40 -2.49 3.75
CA PRO A 234 -20.43 -2.17 5.17
C PRO A 234 -21.45 -1.08 5.51
N LYS A 235 -22.25 -1.30 6.56
CA LYS A 235 -23.19 -0.28 7.07
C LYS A 235 -22.50 0.89 7.75
N TRP A 236 -21.32 0.64 8.32
CA TRP A 236 -20.55 1.63 9.06
C TRP A 236 -19.82 2.65 8.16
N LEU A 237 -19.69 2.38 6.86
CA LEU A 237 -18.88 3.21 5.94
C LEU A 237 -19.37 4.66 5.86
N ASN A 238 -20.69 4.88 5.78
CA ASN A 238 -21.25 6.24 5.78
C ASN A 238 -20.91 7.01 7.05
N SER A 239 -20.98 6.36 8.21
CA SER A 239 -20.62 6.98 9.49
C SER A 239 -19.14 7.35 9.55
N VAL A 240 -18.26 6.51 9.01
CA VAL A 240 -16.83 6.81 8.92
C VAL A 240 -16.55 7.98 7.99
N VAL A 241 -17.22 8.05 6.83
CA VAL A 241 -17.10 9.21 5.94
C VAL A 241 -17.62 10.48 6.62
N ASN A 242 -18.69 10.41 7.41
CA ASN A 242 -19.17 11.55 8.19
C ASN A 242 -18.12 12.03 9.22
N TYR A 243 -17.37 11.12 9.85
CA TYR A 243 -16.25 11.52 10.73
C TYR A 243 -15.16 12.28 9.96
N ILE A 244 -14.81 11.82 8.75
CA ILE A 244 -13.88 12.52 7.85
C ILE A 244 -14.41 13.93 7.52
N GLN A 245 -15.69 14.04 7.14
CA GLN A 245 -16.33 15.32 6.81
C GLN A 245 -16.31 16.30 7.99
N ASN A 246 -16.63 15.80 9.19
CA ASN A 246 -16.63 16.62 10.40
C ASN A 246 -15.22 17.15 10.72
N LEU A 247 -14.18 16.32 10.65
CA LEU A 247 -12.80 16.74 10.92
C LEU A 247 -12.26 17.75 9.90
N VAL A 248 -12.56 17.55 8.63
CA VAL A 248 -12.13 18.47 7.56
C VAL A 248 -12.77 19.84 7.73
N THR A 249 -14.04 19.90 8.15
CA THR A 249 -14.77 21.15 8.34
C THR A 249 -14.45 21.87 9.66
N SER A 250 -13.88 21.19 10.66
CA SER A 250 -13.66 21.72 12.02
C SER A 250 -12.31 22.40 12.28
N ARG A 251 -11.52 22.75 11.24
CA ARG A 251 -10.12 23.22 11.33
C ARG A 251 -9.19 22.15 11.98
N PRO A 252 -8.70 21.19 11.19
CA PRO A 252 -8.02 20.00 11.73
C PRO A 252 -6.62 20.29 12.26
N THR A 253 -6.25 19.59 13.35
CA THR A 253 -4.86 19.48 13.83
C THR A 253 -4.01 18.67 12.83
N PRO A 254 -2.66 18.70 12.92
CA PRO A 254 -1.79 17.86 12.09
C PRO A 254 -2.10 16.36 12.20
N GLU A 255 -2.45 15.88 13.40
CA GLU A 255 -2.82 14.49 13.65
C GLU A 255 -4.14 14.14 12.98
N ALA A 256 -5.16 15.00 13.14
CA ALA A 256 -6.45 14.83 12.46
C ALA A 256 -6.28 14.82 10.95
N ARG A 257 -5.42 15.70 10.40
CA ARG A 257 -5.05 15.72 8.97
C ARG A 257 -4.47 14.40 8.51
N SER A 258 -3.50 13.87 9.24
CA SER A 258 -2.92 12.56 8.92
C SER A 258 -3.97 11.45 8.95
N ALA A 259 -4.81 11.42 9.99
CA ALA A 259 -5.82 10.39 10.18
C ALA A 259 -6.88 10.39 9.07
N TYR A 260 -7.52 11.54 8.79
CA TYR A 260 -8.57 11.58 7.77
C TYR A 260 -8.03 11.35 6.35
N THR A 261 -6.82 11.81 6.04
CA THR A 261 -6.21 11.60 4.71
C THR A 261 -5.89 10.13 4.49
N ASN A 262 -5.24 9.47 5.45
CA ASN A 262 -4.92 8.05 5.33
C ASN A 262 -6.19 7.18 5.32
N ALA A 263 -7.19 7.51 6.13
CA ALA A 263 -8.47 6.81 6.16
C ALA A 263 -9.24 6.97 4.84
N ALA A 264 -9.32 8.19 4.30
CA ALA A 264 -9.99 8.45 3.03
C ALA A 264 -9.34 7.68 1.89
N ALA A 265 -8.01 7.72 1.76
CA ALA A 265 -7.29 6.96 0.74
C ALA A 265 -7.55 5.45 0.86
N SER A 266 -7.47 4.91 2.08
CA SER A 266 -7.71 3.48 2.33
C SER A 266 -9.14 3.06 2.02
N ILE A 267 -10.13 3.91 2.33
CA ILE A 267 -11.54 3.69 2.00
C ILE A 267 -11.73 3.67 0.48
N LEU A 268 -11.15 4.64 -0.23
CA LEU A 268 -11.28 4.73 -1.70
C LEU A 268 -10.64 3.52 -2.39
N GLN A 269 -9.49 3.05 -1.92
CA GLN A 269 -8.82 1.86 -2.44
C GLN A 269 -9.59 0.57 -2.12
N THR A 270 -10.14 0.46 -0.90
CA THR A 270 -10.88 -0.74 -0.46
C THR A 270 -12.25 -0.84 -1.13
N TYR A 271 -12.92 0.30 -1.34
CA TYR A 271 -14.29 0.38 -1.85
C TYR A 271 -14.35 1.25 -3.11
N PRO A 272 -13.72 0.85 -4.24
CA PRO A 272 -13.57 1.71 -5.42
C PRO A 272 -14.91 2.14 -6.05
N ILE A 273 -15.98 1.36 -5.87
CA ILE A 273 -17.31 1.68 -6.43
C ILE A 273 -18.13 2.59 -5.49
N GLN A 274 -18.11 2.32 -4.19
CA GLN A 274 -18.95 3.01 -3.20
C GLN A 274 -18.24 4.22 -2.57
N GLY A 275 -16.94 4.10 -2.34
CA GLY A 275 -16.08 5.10 -1.70
C GLY A 275 -16.16 6.47 -2.38
N PRO A 276 -15.88 6.58 -3.69
CA PRO A 276 -15.96 7.87 -4.40
C PRO A 276 -17.35 8.51 -4.30
N LYS A 277 -18.41 7.70 -4.47
CA LYS A 277 -19.80 8.18 -4.40
C LYS A 277 -20.14 8.75 -3.02
N ILE A 278 -19.72 8.08 -1.95
CA ILE A 278 -20.02 8.52 -0.57
C ILE A 278 -19.11 9.67 -0.15
N LEU A 279 -17.83 9.64 -0.53
CA LEU A 279 -16.84 10.63 -0.08
C LEU A 279 -16.97 11.96 -0.84
N PHE A 280 -17.18 11.93 -2.16
CA PHE A 280 -17.15 13.13 -2.98
C PHE A 280 -18.52 13.75 -3.24
N THR A 281 -19.61 13.00 -3.11
CA THR A 281 -20.96 13.54 -3.36
C THR A 281 -21.51 14.23 -2.12
N ASP A 282 -21.82 15.51 -2.25
CA ASP A 282 -22.51 16.27 -1.21
C ASP A 282 -24.01 15.96 -1.17
N ALA A 283 -24.58 15.90 0.03
CA ALA A 283 -26.02 15.79 0.22
C ALA A 283 -26.79 17.06 -0.25
N LYS A 284 -26.09 18.19 -0.42
CA LYS A 284 -26.63 19.46 -0.93
C LYS A 284 -25.63 20.10 -1.89
N LYS A 285 -26.10 20.51 -3.07
CA LYS A 285 -25.31 21.30 -4.04
C LYS A 285 -25.17 22.74 -3.56
N ASP A 286 -24.39 22.93 -2.50
CA ASP A 286 -24.06 24.25 -1.95
C ASP A 286 -22.73 24.78 -2.55
N GLU A 287 -22.52 26.10 -2.53
CA GLU A 287 -21.23 26.72 -2.95
C GLU A 287 -20.03 26.20 -2.15
N LYS A 288 -20.27 25.63 -0.96
CA LYS A 288 -19.28 25.01 -0.07
C LYS A 288 -19.31 23.48 -0.17
N ALA A 289 -19.19 22.96 -1.39
CA ALA A 289 -19.07 21.52 -1.61
C ALA A 289 -17.93 20.93 -0.74
N PHE A 290 -18.22 19.88 0.03
CA PHE A 290 -17.25 19.19 0.87
C PHE A 290 -16.08 18.69 0.04
N SER A 291 -16.37 18.09 -1.12
CA SER A 291 -15.36 17.59 -2.04
C SER A 291 -14.38 18.68 -2.48
N TYR A 292 -14.88 19.88 -2.79
CA TYR A 292 -14.02 21.03 -3.09
C TYR A 292 -13.10 21.37 -1.92
N LEU A 293 -13.65 21.45 -0.69
CA LEU A 293 -12.86 21.76 0.51
C LEU A 293 -11.78 20.71 0.78
N LEU A 294 -12.15 19.42 0.73
CA LEU A 294 -11.23 18.30 0.95
C LEU A 294 -10.08 18.36 -0.04
N ILE A 295 -10.37 18.39 -1.34
CA ILE A 295 -9.34 18.39 -2.38
C ILE A 295 -8.46 19.63 -2.26
N ASN A 296 -9.04 20.81 -2.04
CA ASN A 296 -8.26 22.04 -1.88
C ASN A 296 -7.30 21.98 -0.67
N LEU A 297 -7.72 21.39 0.46
CA LEU A 297 -6.84 21.20 1.62
C LEU A 297 -5.70 20.21 1.35
N LEU A 298 -5.97 19.12 0.62
CA LEU A 298 -4.93 18.17 0.21
C LEU A 298 -3.90 18.82 -0.73
N LEU A 299 -4.36 19.62 -1.71
CA LEU A 299 -3.48 20.36 -2.61
C LEU A 299 -2.61 21.39 -1.88
N ILE A 300 -3.17 22.06 -0.86
CA ILE A 300 -2.39 22.96 0.01
C ILE A 300 -1.35 22.16 0.81
N ASP A 301 -1.74 21.02 1.39
CA ASP A 301 -0.84 20.19 2.20
C ASP A 301 0.35 19.67 1.39
N ILE A 302 0.11 19.17 0.17
CA ILE A 302 1.14 18.71 -0.75
C ILE A 302 2.11 19.85 -1.07
N ARG A 303 1.60 20.99 -1.55
CA ARG A 303 2.45 22.14 -1.91
C ARG A 303 3.26 22.69 -0.73
N SER A 304 2.72 22.62 0.48
CA SER A 304 3.46 23.07 1.66
C SER A 304 4.47 22.06 2.20
N SER A 305 4.27 20.76 1.97
CA SER A 305 5.06 19.70 2.60
C SER A 305 6.10 19.10 1.67
N ALA A 306 5.77 18.91 0.37
CA ALA A 306 6.66 18.27 -0.60
C ALA A 306 8.02 18.98 -0.72
N PRO A 307 8.12 20.32 -0.80
CA PRO A 307 9.43 20.99 -0.91
C PRO A 307 10.35 20.71 0.28
N THR A 308 9.80 20.50 1.48
CA THR A 308 10.56 20.24 2.70
C THR A 308 10.90 18.75 2.90
N LEU A 309 10.32 17.87 2.08
CA LEU A 309 10.40 16.43 2.29
C LEU A 309 11.81 15.89 1.99
N LEU A 310 12.53 16.50 1.04
CA LEU A 310 13.93 16.13 0.74
C LEU A 310 14.84 16.30 1.96
N GLU A 311 14.66 17.40 2.71
CA GLU A 311 15.44 17.66 3.93
C GLU A 311 15.11 16.68 5.07
N GLN A 312 13.94 16.04 5.00
CA GLN A 312 13.45 15.12 6.02
C GLN A 312 13.78 13.66 5.73
N LEU A 313 14.31 13.31 4.56
CA LEU A 313 14.48 11.91 4.10
C LEU A 313 15.15 10.99 5.14
N ASN A 314 16.09 11.51 5.92
CA ASN A 314 16.84 10.76 6.92
C ASN A 314 16.34 10.97 8.37
N THR A 315 15.22 11.67 8.57
CA THR A 315 14.64 11.93 9.89
C THR A 315 13.54 10.90 10.22
N PRO A 316 13.29 10.60 11.51
CA PRO A 316 12.24 9.66 11.90
C PRO A 316 10.82 10.12 11.53
N GLU A 317 10.62 11.39 11.21
CA GLU A 317 9.33 11.96 10.79
C GLU A 317 8.97 11.66 9.34
N TYR A 318 9.95 11.44 8.46
CA TYR A 318 9.71 11.25 7.03
C TYR A 318 8.70 10.15 6.70
N PRO A 319 8.75 8.93 7.27
CA PRO A 319 7.78 7.88 6.96
C PRO A 319 6.33 8.30 7.21
N LYS A 320 6.10 9.12 8.26
CA LYS A 320 4.76 9.63 8.59
C LYS A 320 4.29 10.67 7.56
N VAL A 321 5.16 11.60 7.18
CA VAL A 321 4.84 12.65 6.21
C VAL A 321 4.69 12.07 4.80
N SER A 322 5.63 11.23 4.36
CA SER A 322 5.61 10.51 3.08
C SER A 322 4.32 9.70 2.93
N ARG A 323 3.92 8.92 3.95
CA ARG A 323 2.66 8.17 3.93
C ARG A 323 1.42 9.06 3.79
N ARG A 324 1.37 10.19 4.50
CA ARG A 324 0.25 11.13 4.43
C ARG A 324 0.14 11.73 3.02
N LEU A 325 1.26 12.14 2.43
CA LEU A 325 1.26 12.73 1.10
C LEU A 325 0.99 11.71 0.00
N THR A 326 1.49 10.47 0.14
CA THR A 326 1.10 9.33 -0.70
C THR A 326 -0.42 9.21 -0.74
N SER A 327 -1.05 9.15 0.44
CA SER A 327 -2.51 9.06 0.57
C SER A 327 -3.23 10.28 -0.05
N ALA A 328 -2.65 11.47 0.05
CA ALA A 328 -3.19 12.67 -0.58
C ALA A 328 -3.18 12.58 -2.12
N PHE A 329 -2.07 12.11 -2.71
CA PHE A 329 -1.97 11.87 -4.15
C PHE A 329 -2.92 10.77 -4.64
N ASP A 330 -3.09 9.69 -3.87
CA ASP A 330 -4.06 8.63 -4.17
C ASP A 330 -5.49 9.18 -4.21
N ILE A 331 -5.87 10.01 -3.22
CA ILE A 331 -7.19 10.65 -3.21
C ILE A 331 -7.38 11.56 -4.43
N ILE A 332 -6.37 12.37 -4.79
CA ILE A 332 -6.45 13.26 -5.95
C ILE A 332 -6.61 12.44 -7.24
N SER A 333 -5.85 11.36 -7.40
CA SER A 333 -5.93 10.49 -8.58
C SER A 333 -7.33 9.89 -8.73
N ILE A 334 -7.87 9.36 -7.63
CA ILE A 334 -9.22 8.76 -7.61
C ILE A 334 -10.29 9.84 -7.83
N PHE A 335 -10.10 11.05 -7.30
CA PHE A 335 -11.00 12.17 -7.53
C PHE A 335 -11.04 12.61 -9.00
N VAL A 336 -9.88 12.71 -9.66
CA VAL A 336 -9.82 13.04 -11.09
C VAL A 336 -10.49 11.95 -11.93
N GLY A 337 -10.21 10.67 -11.65
CA GLY A 337 -10.90 9.56 -12.33
C GLY A 337 -12.42 9.57 -12.11
N TYR A 338 -12.87 9.91 -10.89
CA TYR A 338 -14.29 10.07 -10.59
C TYR A 338 -14.93 11.23 -11.36
N LEU A 339 -14.22 12.35 -11.52
CA LEU A 339 -14.69 13.46 -12.36
C LEU A 339 -14.87 13.05 -13.82
N VAL A 340 -13.91 12.32 -14.39
CA VAL A 340 -13.99 11.80 -15.77
C VAL A 340 -15.21 10.89 -15.91
N GLN A 341 -15.40 9.95 -14.99
CA GLN A 341 -16.58 9.07 -14.99
C GLN A 341 -17.90 9.85 -14.91
N CYS A 342 -17.97 10.91 -14.11
CA CYS A 342 -19.16 11.76 -14.02
C CYS A 342 -19.44 12.54 -15.32
N LEU A 343 -18.42 12.79 -16.15
CA LEU A 343 -18.58 13.47 -17.46
C LEU A 343 -19.08 12.51 -18.54
N GLU A 344 -18.75 11.22 -18.45
CA GLU A 344 -19.22 10.17 -19.37
C GLU A 344 -20.69 9.79 -19.12
N ASP A 345 -21.18 9.97 -17.89
CA ASP A 345 -22.59 9.75 -17.53
C ASP A 345 -23.43 10.96 -17.99
N ASP A 346 -24.11 10.84 -19.14
CA ASP A 346 -24.88 11.87 -19.90
C ASP A 346 -25.94 12.70 -19.12
N SER A 347 -26.08 12.51 -17.80
CA SER A 347 -27.01 13.28 -16.98
C SER A 347 -26.40 14.62 -16.53
N LEU A 348 -26.86 15.77 -17.02
CA LEU A 348 -26.40 17.10 -16.55
C LEU A 348 -26.62 17.36 -15.04
N GLU A 349 -27.31 16.45 -14.33
CA GLU A 349 -27.51 16.48 -12.88
C GLU A 349 -26.33 15.87 -12.08
N THR A 350 -25.31 15.24 -12.70
CA THR A 350 -24.16 14.59 -12.01
C THR A 350 -23.03 15.51 -11.58
N PHE A 351 -23.03 16.80 -11.93
CA PHE A 351 -21.95 17.69 -11.47
C PHE A 351 -21.92 17.80 -9.95
N ILE A 352 -20.81 17.32 -9.39
CA ILE A 352 -20.56 17.19 -7.94
C ILE A 352 -20.40 18.57 -7.28
N MET A 353 -19.99 19.59 -8.06
CA MET A 353 -19.80 20.95 -7.59
C MET A 353 -20.03 21.98 -8.71
N THR A 354 -20.00 23.27 -8.37
CA THR A 354 -20.19 24.36 -9.33
C THR A 354 -19.02 24.47 -10.31
N PRO A 355 -19.24 24.96 -11.55
CA PRO A 355 -18.17 25.18 -12.52
C PRO A 355 -17.03 26.08 -12.00
N ASP A 356 -17.35 27.11 -11.22
CA ASP A 356 -16.35 28.01 -10.62
C ASP A 356 -15.41 27.27 -9.65
N ASN A 357 -15.95 26.32 -8.88
CA ASN A 357 -15.15 25.50 -7.98
C ASN A 357 -14.28 24.51 -8.76
N LEU A 358 -14.79 23.92 -9.85
CA LEU A 358 -14.00 23.08 -10.75
C LEU A 358 -12.84 23.86 -11.39
N LEU A 359 -13.07 25.09 -11.86
CA LEU A 359 -12.02 25.94 -12.45
C LEU A 359 -10.94 26.30 -11.42
N LYS A 360 -11.33 26.59 -10.18
CA LYS A 360 -10.36 26.82 -9.08
C LYS A 360 -9.56 25.56 -8.76
N LEU A 361 -10.20 24.39 -8.73
CA LEU A 361 -9.49 23.12 -8.54
C LEU A 361 -8.55 22.83 -9.70
N ARG A 362 -8.97 23.02 -10.95
CA ARG A 362 -8.10 22.85 -12.13
C ARG A 362 -6.81 23.65 -11.99
N LYS A 363 -6.92 24.93 -11.57
CA LYS A 363 -5.76 25.77 -11.28
C LYS A 363 -4.92 25.22 -10.12
N GLY A 364 -5.56 24.87 -9.02
CA GLY A 364 -4.87 24.33 -7.82
C GLY A 364 -4.16 23.01 -8.07
N ILE A 365 -4.75 22.10 -8.85
CA ILE A 365 -4.16 20.83 -9.26
C ILE A 365 -2.97 21.11 -10.16
N SER A 366 -3.12 21.95 -11.21
CA SER A 366 -2.01 22.33 -12.10
C SER A 366 -0.82 22.92 -11.33
N GLU A 367 -1.06 23.87 -10.42
CA GLU A 367 -0.01 24.44 -9.56
C GLU A 367 0.66 23.38 -8.68
N THR A 368 -0.11 22.43 -8.15
CA THR A 368 0.41 21.34 -7.31
C THR A 368 1.23 20.34 -8.12
N MET A 369 0.80 20.01 -9.34
CA MET A 369 1.50 19.10 -10.24
C MET A 369 2.81 19.70 -10.75
N SER A 370 2.87 21.02 -10.97
CA SER A 370 4.12 21.72 -11.30
C SER A 370 5.16 21.59 -10.16
N VAL A 371 4.76 21.87 -8.91
CA VAL A 371 5.62 21.65 -7.72
C VAL A 371 6.00 20.18 -7.55
N THR A 372 5.09 19.26 -7.88
CA THR A 372 5.35 17.82 -7.83
C THR A 372 6.39 17.40 -8.86
N ALA A 373 6.32 17.94 -10.09
CA ALA A 373 7.31 17.67 -11.13
C ALA A 373 8.70 18.18 -10.74
N GLU A 374 8.79 19.37 -10.14
CA GLU A 374 10.03 19.93 -9.58
C GLU A 374 10.60 19.00 -8.49
N TYR A 375 9.77 18.61 -7.52
CA TYR A 375 10.19 17.68 -6.47
C TYR A 375 10.71 16.35 -7.02
N LEU A 376 9.99 15.76 -7.99
CA LEU A 376 10.38 14.50 -8.61
C LEU A 376 11.74 14.63 -9.31
N ARG A 377 11.97 15.73 -10.02
CA ARG A 377 13.27 16.02 -10.63
C ARG A 377 14.37 16.11 -9.57
N ASP A 378 14.17 16.92 -8.54
CA ASP A 378 15.16 17.14 -7.49
C ASP A 378 15.48 15.84 -6.74
N ARG A 379 14.46 15.04 -6.41
CA ARG A 379 14.61 13.73 -5.76
C ARG A 379 15.39 12.76 -6.62
N TRP A 380 15.11 12.73 -7.93
CA TRP A 380 15.78 11.83 -8.88
C TRP A 380 17.23 12.23 -9.08
N ASP A 381 17.51 13.52 -9.29
CA ASP A 381 18.86 14.04 -9.43
C ASP A 381 19.71 13.80 -8.18
N ALA A 382 19.11 13.93 -6.99
CA ALA A 382 19.77 13.59 -5.73
C ALA A 382 20.15 12.11 -5.66
N SER A 383 19.30 11.20 -6.17
CA SER A 383 19.49 9.75 -6.10
C SER A 383 20.47 9.21 -7.14
N VAL A 384 20.37 9.68 -8.39
CA VAL A 384 21.10 9.12 -9.54
C VAL A 384 22.38 9.89 -9.86
N ALA A 385 22.32 11.22 -9.85
CA ALA A 385 23.43 12.04 -10.33
C ALA A 385 24.40 12.45 -9.21
N GLY A 386 24.01 12.28 -7.93
CA GLY A 386 24.82 12.65 -6.77
C GLY A 386 25.41 14.06 -6.90
N ALA A 387 24.58 15.10 -6.83
CA ALA A 387 24.89 16.52 -7.12
C ALA A 387 26.30 16.79 -7.66
N MET A 388 26.44 16.71 -8.98
CA MET A 388 27.62 17.20 -9.68
C MET A 388 27.81 18.70 -9.37
N GLY A 389 28.84 19.05 -8.60
CA GLY A 389 29.16 20.43 -8.23
C GLY A 389 29.11 20.78 -6.74
N LEU A 390 28.61 19.88 -5.88
CA LEU A 390 28.73 20.04 -4.41
C LEU A 390 30.08 19.53 -3.88
N HIS A 391 30.53 20.12 -2.78
CA HIS A 391 31.78 19.75 -2.10
C HIS A 391 31.75 18.25 -1.71
N PRO A 392 32.87 17.51 -1.82
CA PRO A 392 32.92 16.07 -1.50
C PRO A 392 32.35 15.71 -0.12
N ASP A 393 32.47 16.61 0.86
CA ASP A 393 31.98 16.42 2.22
C ASP A 393 30.43 16.41 2.34
N ALA A 394 29.70 16.88 1.32
CA ALA A 394 28.24 16.78 1.25
C ALA A 394 27.75 15.40 0.79
N ARG A 395 28.68 14.53 0.37
CA ARG A 395 28.43 13.18 -0.14
C ARG A 395 28.65 12.17 0.98
N ALA A 396 27.73 12.11 1.94
CA ALA A 396 27.82 11.22 3.08
C ALA A 396 27.31 9.82 2.70
N GLY A 397 28.18 8.98 2.12
CA GLY A 397 27.93 7.54 1.92
C GLY A 397 28.10 7.03 0.49
N THR A 398 28.02 5.70 0.34
CA THR A 398 27.91 4.98 -0.93
C THR A 398 26.78 3.98 -0.83
N THR A 399 25.85 3.99 -1.79
CA THR A 399 24.75 3.03 -1.87
C THR A 399 24.87 2.24 -3.17
N GLU A 400 24.65 0.93 -3.10
CA GLU A 400 24.56 0.07 -4.28
C GLU A 400 23.14 0.12 -4.83
N THR A 401 23.00 0.62 -6.06
CA THR A 401 21.76 0.57 -6.82
C THR A 401 21.87 -0.46 -7.94
N SER A 402 20.75 -0.81 -8.57
CA SER A 402 20.72 -1.68 -9.77
C SER A 402 21.55 -1.15 -10.95
N THR A 403 21.92 0.14 -10.92
CA THR A 403 22.76 0.80 -11.93
C THR A 403 24.22 0.96 -11.50
N GLY A 404 24.59 0.47 -10.30
CA GLY A 404 25.94 0.52 -9.76
C GLY A 404 26.04 1.24 -8.41
N THR A 405 27.27 1.41 -7.92
CA THR A 405 27.57 2.07 -6.65
C THR A 405 27.62 3.59 -6.82
N HIS A 406 26.71 4.31 -6.15
CA HIS A 406 26.62 5.78 -6.22
C HIS A 406 26.93 6.43 -4.88
N HIS A 407 27.47 7.66 -4.91
CA HIS A 407 27.71 8.46 -3.71
C HIS A 407 26.44 9.20 -3.30
N THR A 408 25.92 8.93 -2.09
CA THR A 408 24.70 9.56 -1.57
C THR A 408 24.97 10.95 -1.05
N LEU A 409 24.08 11.90 -1.34
CA LEU A 409 24.06 13.20 -0.68
C LEU A 409 23.53 13.08 0.75
N ALA A 410 23.88 14.03 1.62
CA ALA A 410 23.22 14.16 2.92
C ALA A 410 21.69 14.35 2.82
N TRP A 411 21.20 14.78 1.65
CA TRP A 411 19.78 14.96 1.32
C TRP A 411 19.19 13.79 0.52
N ASP A 412 19.92 12.71 0.25
CA ASP A 412 19.34 11.47 -0.28
C ASP A 412 19.06 10.50 0.87
N SER A 413 18.12 9.58 0.68
CA SER A 413 17.79 8.57 1.68
C SER A 413 18.92 7.56 1.84
N ILE A 414 19.29 7.28 3.09
CA ILE A 414 20.29 6.25 3.43
C ILE A 414 19.72 4.84 3.26
N LYS A 415 18.39 4.68 3.27
CA LYS A 415 17.71 3.37 3.37
C LYS A 415 16.93 2.97 2.12
N ASP A 416 16.23 3.93 1.52
CA ASP A 416 15.21 3.67 0.51
C ASP A 416 15.56 4.42 -0.79
N ASN A 417 15.73 3.68 -1.89
CA ASN A 417 15.98 4.29 -3.19
C ASN A 417 14.71 4.97 -3.73
N ALA A 418 14.87 5.93 -4.65
CA ALA A 418 13.74 6.65 -5.24
C ALA A 418 12.75 5.74 -5.98
N ASP A 419 13.22 4.64 -6.55
CA ASP A 419 12.40 3.60 -7.23
C ASP A 419 11.69 2.64 -6.25
N GLU A 420 11.96 2.75 -4.95
CA GLU A 420 11.33 1.96 -3.89
C GLU A 420 10.42 2.82 -2.99
N ASP A 421 10.40 4.14 -3.21
CA ASP A 421 9.56 5.07 -2.47
C ASP A 421 8.14 5.16 -3.06
N MET A 422 7.17 4.69 -2.28
CA MET A 422 5.76 4.70 -2.66
C MET A 422 5.19 6.10 -2.84
N PHE A 423 5.76 7.12 -2.19
CA PHE A 423 5.41 8.50 -2.44
C PHE A 423 5.69 8.89 -3.90
N ILE A 424 6.84 8.47 -4.46
CA ILE A 424 7.22 8.75 -5.85
C ILE A 424 6.23 8.10 -6.80
N LEU A 425 5.88 6.84 -6.57
CA LEU A 425 4.88 6.14 -7.39
C LEU A 425 3.51 6.86 -7.39
N SER A 426 3.06 7.31 -6.23
CA SER A 426 1.76 7.98 -6.09
C SER A 426 1.76 9.38 -6.69
N ALA A 427 2.87 10.11 -6.55
CA ALA A 427 3.10 11.40 -7.19
C ALA A 427 3.13 11.28 -8.72
N VAL A 428 3.87 10.30 -9.26
CA VAL A 428 3.92 10.01 -10.70
C VAL A 428 2.54 9.64 -11.24
N ARG A 429 1.77 8.80 -10.53
CA ARG A 429 0.38 8.46 -10.90
C ARG A 429 -0.52 9.67 -11.01
N ALA A 430 -0.50 10.54 -10.00
CA ALA A 430 -1.35 11.72 -9.98
C ALA A 430 -0.95 12.73 -11.06
N LEU A 431 0.35 12.93 -11.27
CA LEU A 431 0.89 13.78 -12.34
C LEU A 431 0.53 13.23 -13.73
N ALA A 432 0.73 11.93 -13.94
CA ALA A 432 0.42 11.24 -15.19
C ALA A 432 -1.04 11.40 -15.59
N LEU A 433 -1.95 11.10 -14.66
CA LEU A 433 -3.38 11.24 -14.89
C LEU A 433 -3.74 12.69 -15.23
N TRP A 434 -3.20 13.67 -14.49
CA TRP A 434 -3.49 15.07 -14.79
C TRP A 434 -2.94 15.53 -16.14
N LEU A 435 -1.76 15.07 -16.56
CA LEU A 435 -1.19 15.39 -17.88
C LEU A 435 -2.03 14.87 -19.04
N ARG A 436 -2.66 13.71 -18.85
CA ARG A 436 -3.58 13.11 -19.83
C ARG A 436 -4.90 13.86 -19.89
N GLU A 437 -5.52 14.13 -18.74
CA GLU A 437 -6.88 14.71 -18.68
C GLU A 437 -6.92 16.23 -18.87
N ASP A 438 -5.84 16.96 -18.56
CA ASP A 438 -5.81 18.43 -18.67
C ASP A 438 -4.91 18.91 -19.82
N ASP A 439 -5.47 19.75 -20.69
CA ASP A 439 -4.74 20.43 -21.77
C ASP A 439 -3.95 21.63 -21.26
N ASN A 440 -2.94 21.35 -20.42
CA ASN A 440 -2.01 22.35 -19.90
C ASN A 440 -0.62 22.21 -20.54
N ASP A 441 -0.41 22.96 -21.63
CA ASP A 441 0.85 22.97 -22.37
C ASP A 441 2.06 23.38 -21.53
N SER A 442 1.89 24.23 -20.51
CA SER A 442 3.01 24.62 -19.63
C SER A 442 3.48 23.43 -18.80
N LEU A 443 2.53 22.74 -18.17
CA LEU A 443 2.85 21.57 -17.35
C LEU A 443 3.39 20.41 -18.18
N ARG A 444 2.82 20.16 -19.37
CA ARG A 444 3.35 19.16 -20.32
C ARG A 444 4.80 19.49 -20.71
N LYS A 445 5.09 20.77 -20.98
CA LYS A 445 6.44 21.25 -21.29
C LYS A 445 7.40 21.09 -20.11
N GLU A 446 7.00 21.45 -18.90
CA GLU A 446 7.81 21.24 -17.69
C GLU A 446 8.13 19.75 -17.50
N THR A 447 7.13 18.88 -17.68
CA THR A 447 7.26 17.43 -17.53
C THR A 447 8.16 16.80 -18.59
N THR A 448 8.40 17.42 -19.75
CA THR A 448 9.38 16.90 -20.72
C THR A 448 10.78 16.73 -20.14
N GLY A 449 11.11 17.46 -19.07
CA GLY A 449 12.37 17.34 -18.32
C GLY A 449 12.45 16.17 -17.34
N LEU A 450 11.38 15.38 -17.22
CA LEU A 450 11.32 14.14 -16.42
C LEU A 450 11.44 12.88 -17.28
N MET A 451 11.71 13.01 -18.58
CA MET A 451 11.65 11.89 -19.52
C MET A 451 12.70 10.81 -19.23
N ASP A 452 13.92 11.20 -18.87
CA ASP A 452 14.99 10.30 -18.41
C ASP A 452 14.54 9.51 -17.17
N MET A 453 14.04 10.21 -16.15
CA MET A 453 13.49 9.60 -14.94
C MET A 453 12.37 8.60 -15.27
N PHE A 454 11.43 8.97 -16.14
CA PHE A 454 10.36 8.08 -16.57
C PHE A 454 10.90 6.83 -17.26
N MET A 455 11.87 6.97 -18.17
CA MET A 455 12.40 5.81 -18.89
C MET A 455 13.19 4.88 -17.97
N ASP A 456 13.94 5.42 -17.01
CA ASP A 456 14.68 4.63 -16.03
C ASP A 456 13.75 3.91 -15.04
N LEU A 457 12.74 4.61 -14.48
CA LEU A 457 11.72 4.01 -13.62
C LEU A 457 10.91 2.94 -14.35
N TYR A 458 10.64 3.13 -15.65
CA TYR A 458 9.97 2.11 -16.46
C TYR A 458 10.79 0.83 -16.54
N GLN A 459 12.10 0.96 -16.77
CA GLN A 459 13.00 -0.19 -16.90
C GLN A 459 13.28 -0.90 -15.58
N SER A 460 13.35 -0.16 -14.47
CA SER A 460 13.62 -0.73 -13.14
C SER A 460 12.40 -1.42 -12.52
N SER A 461 11.20 -1.15 -13.06
CA SER A 461 9.93 -1.73 -12.59
C SER A 461 9.87 -3.24 -12.78
N SER A 462 9.36 -3.94 -11.76
CA SER A 462 9.08 -5.38 -11.80
C SER A 462 7.86 -5.72 -10.95
N GLN A 463 7.32 -6.94 -11.10
CA GLN A 463 6.22 -7.42 -10.24
C GLN A 463 6.64 -7.60 -8.77
N GLU A 464 7.94 -7.72 -8.50
CA GLU A 464 8.49 -7.88 -7.15
C GLU A 464 8.79 -6.53 -6.48
N LYS A 465 8.75 -5.42 -7.24
CA LYS A 465 9.00 -4.06 -6.80
C LYS A 465 7.79 -3.17 -7.05
N LEU A 466 7.92 -1.88 -6.74
CA LEU A 466 6.97 -0.87 -7.19
C LEU A 466 6.96 -0.82 -8.73
N ASP A 467 5.77 -0.92 -9.32
CA ASP A 467 5.59 -0.90 -10.77
C ASP A 467 5.14 0.48 -11.26
N PHE A 468 6.04 1.17 -11.96
CA PHE A 468 5.82 2.49 -12.55
C PHE A 468 5.35 2.43 -14.01
N ARG A 469 5.35 1.25 -14.65
CA ARG A 469 5.13 1.13 -16.10
C ARG A 469 3.79 1.73 -16.53
N SER A 470 2.69 1.31 -15.92
CA SER A 470 1.36 1.86 -16.25
C SER A 470 1.26 3.39 -16.02
N PRO A 471 1.64 3.93 -14.84
CA PRO A 471 1.66 5.37 -14.62
C PRO A 471 2.49 6.14 -15.66
N ILE A 472 3.65 5.62 -16.05
CA ILE A 472 4.52 6.26 -17.05
C ILE A 472 3.86 6.27 -18.42
N LEU A 473 3.24 5.16 -18.86
CA LEU A 473 2.53 5.12 -20.13
C LEU A 473 1.42 6.18 -20.18
N VAL A 474 0.66 6.32 -19.10
CA VAL A 474 -0.35 7.39 -18.97
C VAL A 474 0.27 8.79 -19.06
N ALA A 475 1.42 9.03 -18.43
CA ALA A 475 2.12 10.32 -18.53
C ALA A 475 2.56 10.60 -19.98
N LEU A 476 3.06 9.57 -20.68
CA LEU A 476 3.52 9.69 -22.06
C LEU A 476 2.39 10.02 -23.04
N GLU A 477 1.16 9.56 -22.80
CA GLU A 477 -0.01 9.95 -23.61
C GLU A 477 -0.20 11.47 -23.61
N GLY A 478 -0.03 12.13 -22.45
CA GLY A 478 -0.10 13.59 -22.36
C GLY A 478 1.14 14.29 -22.94
N VAL A 479 2.34 13.81 -22.59
CA VAL A 479 3.60 14.49 -22.92
C VAL A 479 3.96 14.40 -24.40
N THR A 480 3.69 13.27 -25.06
CA THR A 480 4.04 13.04 -26.48
C THR A 480 3.12 13.78 -27.47
N THR A 481 2.04 14.40 -26.98
CA THR A 481 1.26 15.37 -27.78
C THR A 481 2.11 16.56 -28.24
N MET A 482 3.12 16.93 -27.45
CA MET A 482 4.08 17.99 -27.79
C MET A 482 5.25 17.45 -28.61
N VAL A 483 5.68 18.20 -29.63
CA VAL A 483 6.88 17.89 -30.43
C VAL A 483 8.10 17.66 -29.55
N LYS A 484 8.37 18.57 -28.60
CA LYS A 484 9.48 18.44 -27.65
C LYS A 484 9.38 17.20 -26.76
N GLY A 485 8.16 16.77 -26.42
CA GLY A 485 7.94 15.57 -25.64
C GLY A 485 8.33 14.32 -26.43
N ARG A 486 7.98 14.25 -27.72
CA ARG A 486 8.41 13.18 -28.62
C ARG A 486 9.92 13.16 -28.80
N ASP A 487 10.51 14.31 -29.09
CA ASP A 487 11.96 14.44 -29.25
C ASP A 487 12.69 13.98 -27.98
N SER A 488 12.18 14.36 -26.80
CA SER A 488 12.73 13.94 -25.50
C SER A 488 12.59 12.43 -25.29
N LEU A 489 11.44 11.84 -25.62
CA LEU A 489 11.23 10.39 -25.51
C LEU A 489 12.22 9.62 -26.39
N LEU A 490 12.39 10.05 -27.64
CA LEU A 490 13.33 9.43 -28.58
C LEU A 490 14.78 9.62 -28.15
N ALA A 491 15.13 10.78 -27.59
CA ALA A 491 16.48 11.06 -27.07
C ALA A 491 16.85 10.20 -25.85
N ASN A 492 15.86 9.72 -25.08
CA ASN A 492 16.03 8.86 -23.90
C ASN A 492 15.70 7.39 -24.21
N ASP A 493 15.99 6.92 -25.43
CA ASP A 493 15.79 5.53 -25.86
C ASP A 493 14.34 5.01 -25.78
N GLY A 494 13.34 5.87 -25.59
CA GLY A 494 11.96 5.45 -25.30
C GLY A 494 11.37 4.50 -26.34
N TRP A 495 11.68 4.68 -27.63
CA TRP A 495 11.29 3.73 -28.67
C TRP A 495 11.80 2.31 -28.37
N ARG A 496 13.10 2.17 -28.10
CA ARG A 496 13.75 0.88 -27.84
C ARG A 496 13.21 0.25 -26.56
N ILE A 497 12.99 1.04 -25.52
CA ILE A 497 12.50 0.58 -24.22
C ILE A 497 11.10 -0.01 -24.36
N LEU A 498 10.19 0.78 -24.94
CA LEU A 498 8.79 0.39 -25.08
C LEU A 498 8.61 -0.78 -26.07
N THR A 499 9.32 -0.78 -27.19
CA THR A 499 9.25 -1.90 -28.15
C THR A 499 9.86 -3.19 -27.58
N ASN A 500 10.88 -3.12 -26.72
CA ASN A 500 11.40 -4.30 -26.02
C ASN A 500 10.38 -4.88 -25.04
N ASP A 501 9.67 -4.05 -24.28
CA ASP A 501 8.61 -4.52 -23.39
C ASP A 501 7.43 -5.10 -24.19
N LEU A 502 6.99 -4.44 -25.25
CA LEU A 502 5.97 -4.97 -26.17
C LEU A 502 6.37 -6.34 -26.72
N ASN A 503 7.61 -6.48 -27.20
CA ASN A 503 8.14 -7.75 -27.69
C ASN A 503 8.22 -8.82 -26.59
N SER A 504 8.55 -8.43 -25.36
CA SER A 504 8.52 -9.33 -24.21
C SER A 504 7.10 -9.86 -24.00
N ILE A 505 6.10 -8.99 -23.95
CA ILE A 505 4.69 -9.36 -23.78
C ILE A 505 4.21 -10.30 -24.90
N LEU A 506 4.49 -9.97 -26.16
CA LEU A 506 4.06 -10.78 -27.30
C LEU A 506 4.69 -12.19 -27.31
N LYS A 507 5.93 -12.34 -26.81
CA LYS A 507 6.60 -13.65 -26.68
C LYS A 507 5.98 -14.57 -25.63
N HIS A 508 5.24 -14.04 -24.65
CA HIS A 508 4.58 -14.85 -23.62
C HIS A 508 3.41 -15.68 -24.19
N GLY A 509 3.04 -15.52 -25.47
CA GLY A 509 1.97 -16.28 -26.11
C GLY A 509 0.59 -16.02 -25.50
N SER A 510 -0.46 -16.55 -26.12
CA SER A 510 -1.85 -16.24 -25.73
C SER A 510 -2.22 -16.71 -24.32
N ARG A 511 -1.52 -17.74 -23.81
CA ARG A 511 -1.85 -18.47 -22.59
C ARG A 511 -1.16 -17.97 -21.32
N THR A 512 -0.04 -17.26 -21.45
CA THR A 512 0.66 -16.67 -20.29
C THR A 512 0.60 -15.14 -20.24
N CYS A 513 0.06 -14.51 -21.29
CA CYS A 513 -0.28 -13.10 -21.29
C CYS A 513 -1.46 -12.83 -20.36
N THR A 514 -1.23 -12.00 -19.33
CA THR A 514 -2.29 -11.55 -18.42
C THR A 514 -3.10 -10.41 -19.06
N GLU A 515 -4.31 -10.12 -18.54
CA GLU A 515 -5.09 -8.95 -18.99
C GLU A 515 -4.32 -7.64 -18.75
N GLU A 516 -3.51 -7.58 -17.68
CA GLU A 516 -2.64 -6.44 -17.38
C GLU A 516 -1.52 -6.27 -18.42
N ASP A 517 -0.91 -7.38 -18.86
CA ASP A 517 0.08 -7.35 -19.93
C ASP A 517 -0.54 -6.94 -21.27
N ALA A 518 -1.75 -7.42 -21.58
CA ALA A 518 -2.49 -7.03 -22.78
C ALA A 518 -2.87 -5.54 -22.78
N SER A 519 -3.33 -5.01 -21.65
CA SER A 519 -3.57 -3.57 -21.47
C SER A 519 -2.27 -2.78 -21.68
N ARG A 520 -1.17 -3.22 -21.04
CA ARG A 520 0.14 -2.56 -21.16
C ARG A 520 0.64 -2.53 -22.60
N ALA A 521 0.51 -3.63 -23.34
CA ALA A 521 0.87 -3.70 -24.75
C ALA A 521 0.06 -2.73 -25.60
N THR A 522 -1.25 -2.61 -25.35
CA THR A 522 -2.13 -1.67 -26.04
C THR A 522 -1.74 -0.22 -25.75
N ASP A 523 -1.44 0.10 -24.49
CA ASP A 523 -1.00 1.44 -24.08
C ASP A 523 0.35 1.83 -24.70
N ILE A 524 1.30 0.87 -24.79
CA ILE A 524 2.57 1.08 -25.52
C ILE A 524 2.31 1.45 -26.98
N VAL A 525 1.44 0.71 -27.67
CA VAL A 525 1.10 1.00 -29.07
C VAL A 525 0.43 2.37 -29.19
N ARG A 526 -0.47 2.72 -28.27
CA ARG A 526 -1.15 4.03 -28.27
C ARG A 526 -0.16 5.20 -28.20
N ILE A 527 0.98 5.02 -27.55
CA ILE A 527 2.05 6.04 -27.49
C ILE A 527 2.91 6.03 -28.75
N LEU A 528 3.32 4.85 -29.22
CA LEU A 528 4.27 4.74 -30.33
C LEU A 528 3.64 5.04 -31.70
N LEU A 529 2.37 4.68 -31.91
CA LEU A 529 1.71 4.82 -33.21
C LEU A 529 1.65 6.29 -33.68
N PRO A 530 1.18 7.26 -32.87
CA PRO A 530 1.17 8.67 -33.27
C PRO A 530 2.57 9.24 -33.55
N ILE A 531 3.62 8.70 -32.92
CA ILE A 531 5.01 9.11 -33.16
C ILE A 531 5.43 8.72 -34.57
N VAL A 532 5.11 7.50 -35.01
CA VAL A 532 5.40 7.01 -36.36
C VAL A 532 4.62 7.81 -37.41
N GLU A 533 3.33 8.05 -37.17
CA GLU A 533 2.46 8.75 -38.11
C GLU A 533 2.86 10.21 -38.34
N GLN A 534 3.51 10.84 -37.37
CA GLN A 534 3.93 12.24 -37.43
C GLN A 534 5.37 12.41 -37.92
N GLU A 535 6.09 11.32 -38.20
CA GLU A 535 7.46 11.38 -38.69
C GLU A 535 7.49 11.72 -40.20
N THR A 536 8.01 12.90 -40.54
CA THR A 536 7.99 13.41 -41.93
C THR A 536 9.25 13.10 -42.71
N ASN A 537 10.37 12.80 -42.05
CA ASN A 537 11.67 12.63 -42.70
C ASN A 537 12.04 11.17 -42.99
N GLY A 538 11.06 10.26 -42.87
CA GLY A 538 11.27 8.82 -42.91
C GLY A 538 11.75 8.29 -41.57
N ILE A 539 11.49 7.00 -41.32
CA ILE A 539 11.78 6.40 -40.01
C ILE A 539 13.26 5.97 -39.87
N PRO A 540 13.81 5.98 -38.63
CA PRO A 540 15.11 5.39 -38.33
C PRO A 540 15.16 3.89 -38.65
N GLU A 541 16.29 3.39 -39.16
CA GLU A 541 16.44 1.96 -39.48
C GLU A 541 16.30 1.06 -38.25
N ALA A 542 16.70 1.54 -37.06
CA ALA A 542 16.55 0.81 -35.80
C ALA A 542 15.08 0.49 -35.45
N TRP A 543 14.11 1.21 -36.01
CA TRP A 543 12.69 0.90 -35.79
C TRP A 543 12.26 -0.39 -36.51
N MET A 544 13.02 -0.83 -37.51
CA MET A 544 12.80 -2.09 -38.21
C MET A 544 13.12 -3.32 -37.35
N ASP A 545 13.79 -3.14 -36.21
CA ASP A 545 13.99 -4.21 -35.23
C ASP A 545 12.65 -4.73 -34.69
N LEU A 546 11.64 -3.85 -34.56
CA LEU A 546 10.27 -4.24 -34.22
C LEU A 546 9.69 -5.19 -35.26
N ILE A 547 9.85 -4.88 -36.56
CA ILE A 547 9.35 -5.70 -37.66
C ILE A 547 9.98 -7.10 -37.61
N THR A 548 11.28 -7.18 -37.31
CA THR A 548 11.97 -8.46 -37.19
C THR A 548 11.50 -9.24 -35.97
N ALA A 549 11.30 -8.58 -34.83
CA ALA A 549 10.82 -9.20 -33.61
C ALA A 549 9.40 -9.75 -33.75
N VAL A 550 8.48 -8.98 -34.34
CA VAL A 550 7.09 -9.41 -34.60
C VAL A 550 7.03 -10.48 -35.68
N ALA A 551 7.87 -10.43 -36.71
CA ALA A 551 7.96 -11.52 -37.70
C ALA A 551 8.42 -12.87 -37.11
N ALA A 552 9.13 -12.84 -35.98
CA ALA A 552 9.55 -14.04 -35.26
C ALA A 552 8.51 -14.52 -34.22
N TRP A 553 7.34 -13.88 -34.16
CA TRP A 553 6.28 -14.22 -33.22
C TRP A 553 5.57 -15.52 -33.64
N ASP A 554 5.49 -16.48 -32.71
CA ASP A 554 4.83 -17.76 -32.92
C ASP A 554 3.35 -17.66 -32.52
N VAL A 555 2.47 -17.60 -33.53
CA VAL A 555 1.01 -17.69 -33.37
C VAL A 555 0.60 -19.13 -33.69
N SER A 556 0.91 -20.06 -32.78
CA SER A 556 0.63 -21.48 -32.99
C SER A 556 -0.88 -21.81 -32.97
N ASP A 557 -1.36 -22.47 -34.04
CA ASP A 557 -2.75 -22.96 -34.26
C ASP A 557 -3.24 -24.06 -33.28
N ALA A 558 -2.42 -24.47 -32.30
CA ALA A 558 -2.69 -25.65 -31.47
C ALA A 558 -3.59 -25.39 -30.25
N GLU A 559 -4.04 -24.16 -30.02
CA GLU A 559 -4.68 -23.75 -28.77
C GLU A 559 -6.22 -23.74 -28.89
N GLN A 560 -6.86 -24.76 -28.31
CA GLN A 560 -8.31 -25.05 -28.39
C GLN A 560 -9.24 -24.02 -27.71
N SER A 561 -8.73 -22.88 -27.25
CA SER A 561 -9.50 -21.82 -26.58
C SER A 561 -9.12 -20.46 -27.13
N SER A 562 -10.10 -19.71 -27.63
CA SER A 562 -9.90 -18.35 -28.14
C SER A 562 -9.29 -17.44 -27.08
N PRO A 563 -8.28 -16.61 -27.42
CA PRO A 563 -7.69 -15.65 -26.49
C PRO A 563 -8.72 -14.63 -26.00
N SER A 564 -8.48 -14.03 -24.83
CA SER A 564 -9.36 -12.98 -24.30
C SER A 564 -9.44 -11.78 -25.25
N PRO A 565 -10.56 -11.02 -25.27
CA PRO A 565 -10.71 -9.86 -26.15
C PRO A 565 -9.57 -8.83 -26.04
N MET A 566 -9.09 -8.57 -24.82
CA MET A 566 -7.97 -7.64 -24.58
C MET A 566 -6.66 -8.14 -25.19
N VAL A 567 -6.40 -9.45 -25.13
CA VAL A 567 -5.21 -10.04 -25.79
C VAL A 567 -5.33 -9.90 -27.30
N GLN A 568 -6.51 -10.13 -27.87
CA GLN A 568 -6.73 -9.92 -29.31
C GLN A 568 -6.52 -8.46 -29.73
N GLU A 569 -7.02 -7.51 -28.94
CA GLU A 569 -6.81 -6.08 -29.15
C GLU A 569 -5.33 -5.71 -29.14
N ALA A 570 -4.57 -6.16 -28.13
CA ALA A 570 -3.14 -5.92 -28.04
C ALA A 570 -2.36 -6.48 -29.25
N GLN A 571 -2.74 -7.68 -29.72
CA GLN A 571 -2.13 -8.32 -30.89
C GLN A 571 -2.41 -7.54 -32.17
N VAL A 572 -3.65 -7.12 -32.39
CA VAL A 572 -4.04 -6.31 -33.56
C VAL A 572 -3.35 -4.94 -33.51
N ALA A 573 -3.30 -4.30 -32.33
CA ALA A 573 -2.60 -3.03 -32.12
C ALA A 573 -1.11 -3.15 -32.48
N ALA A 574 -0.42 -4.21 -32.06
CA ALA A 574 0.98 -4.44 -32.42
C ALA A 574 1.18 -4.56 -33.94
N LEU A 575 0.25 -5.21 -34.65
CA LEU A 575 0.28 -5.30 -36.11
C LEU A 575 -0.01 -3.95 -36.79
N GLN A 576 -0.91 -3.13 -36.23
CA GLN A 576 -1.14 -1.76 -36.70
C GLN A 576 0.12 -0.90 -36.59
N LEU A 577 0.84 -0.99 -35.46
CA LEU A 577 2.13 -0.32 -35.31
C LEU A 577 3.15 -0.78 -36.36
N CYS A 578 3.22 -2.09 -36.63
CA CYS A 578 4.08 -2.61 -37.71
C CYS A 578 3.69 -2.04 -39.08
N CYS A 579 2.40 -1.95 -39.38
CA CYS A 579 1.91 -1.37 -40.63
C CYS A 579 2.33 0.10 -40.74
N ALA A 580 2.13 0.91 -39.71
CA ALA A 580 2.53 2.31 -39.69
C ALA A 580 4.04 2.47 -39.94
N VAL A 581 4.87 1.67 -39.26
CA VAL A 581 6.34 1.66 -39.45
C VAL A 581 6.70 1.29 -40.89
N LEU A 582 6.08 0.25 -41.46
CA LEU A 582 6.36 -0.19 -42.83
C LEU A 582 5.90 0.82 -43.89
N VAL A 583 4.75 1.46 -43.68
CA VAL A 583 4.24 2.54 -44.56
C VAL A 583 5.17 3.74 -44.51
N ALA A 584 5.70 4.11 -43.34
CA ALA A 584 6.66 5.21 -43.22
C ALA A 584 8.08 4.83 -43.68
N ALA A 585 8.40 3.54 -43.78
CA ALA A 585 9.70 3.06 -44.27
C ALA A 585 9.91 3.36 -45.76
N ASN A 586 11.15 3.69 -46.13
CA ASN A 586 11.51 3.86 -47.54
C ASN A 586 11.53 2.52 -48.30
N SER A 587 11.45 2.59 -49.63
CA SER A 587 11.39 1.39 -50.49
C SER A 587 12.59 0.46 -50.35
N GLY A 588 13.78 0.99 -50.06
CA GLY A 588 14.99 0.20 -49.81
C GLY A 588 14.90 -0.62 -48.53
N MET A 589 14.33 -0.06 -47.45
CA MET A 589 14.04 -0.78 -46.21
C MET A 589 12.99 -1.85 -46.45
N ARG A 590 11.85 -1.53 -47.09
CA ARG A 590 10.80 -2.53 -47.37
C ARG A 590 11.32 -3.74 -48.13
N LYS A 591 12.18 -3.53 -49.15
CA LYS A 591 12.82 -4.62 -49.90
C LYS A 591 13.74 -5.49 -49.04
N ARG A 592 14.52 -4.89 -48.13
CA ARG A 592 15.39 -5.64 -47.22
C ARG A 592 14.61 -6.52 -46.23
N TYR A 593 13.43 -6.06 -45.80
CA TYR A 593 12.59 -6.74 -44.83
C TYR A 593 11.42 -7.53 -45.45
N GLN A 594 11.45 -7.81 -46.76
CA GLN A 594 10.35 -8.48 -47.48
C GLN A 594 9.91 -9.81 -46.85
N TYR A 595 10.86 -10.60 -46.32
CA TYR A 595 10.56 -11.88 -45.67
C TYR A 595 9.86 -11.68 -44.33
N SER A 596 10.26 -10.66 -43.56
CA SER A 596 9.60 -10.27 -42.32
C SER A 596 8.19 -9.74 -42.60
N ILE A 597 8.01 -8.95 -43.65
CA ILE A 597 6.68 -8.46 -44.07
C ILE A 597 5.75 -9.63 -44.42
N ALA A 598 6.26 -10.61 -45.18
CA ALA A 598 5.50 -11.81 -45.52
C ALA A 598 5.11 -12.64 -44.27
N ALA A 599 6.02 -12.75 -43.30
CA ALA A 599 5.74 -13.44 -42.03
C ALA A 599 4.66 -12.71 -41.21
N ILE A 600 4.75 -11.39 -41.08
CA ILE A 600 3.74 -10.56 -40.39
C ILE A 600 2.37 -10.68 -41.08
N ASN A 601 2.34 -10.70 -42.41
CA ASN A 601 1.09 -10.93 -43.15
C ASN A 601 0.50 -12.32 -42.87
N GLY A 602 1.35 -13.35 -42.75
CA GLY A 602 0.93 -14.68 -42.33
C GLY A 602 0.31 -14.69 -40.93
N ILE A 603 0.95 -14.00 -39.98
CA ILE A 603 0.45 -13.83 -38.61
C ILE A 603 -0.92 -13.13 -38.60
N ALA A 604 -1.05 -12.02 -39.34
CA ALA A 604 -2.31 -11.27 -39.45
C ALA A 604 -3.43 -12.15 -40.03
N ALA A 605 -3.13 -12.97 -41.05
CA ALA A 605 -4.11 -13.88 -41.65
C ALA A 605 -4.54 -15.00 -40.69
N GLN A 606 -3.61 -15.54 -39.90
CA GLN A 606 -3.90 -16.52 -38.85
C GLN A 606 -4.82 -15.92 -37.77
N LEU A 607 -4.51 -14.71 -37.27
CA LEU A 607 -5.39 -14.01 -36.34
C LEU A 607 -6.78 -13.75 -36.95
N GLY A 608 -6.83 -13.42 -38.24
CA GLY A 608 -8.08 -13.22 -38.98
C GLY A 608 -8.98 -14.46 -39.06
N GLY A 609 -8.41 -15.66 -38.90
CA GLY A 609 -9.16 -16.91 -38.77
C GLY A 609 -9.76 -17.13 -37.37
N HIS A 610 -9.22 -16.48 -36.34
CA HIS A 610 -9.62 -16.62 -34.94
C HIS A 610 -10.52 -15.49 -34.44
N VAL A 611 -10.43 -14.30 -35.06
CA VAL A 611 -11.27 -13.14 -34.77
C VAL A 611 -12.62 -13.30 -35.46
N GLY A 612 -13.67 -13.52 -34.67
CA GLY A 612 -15.05 -13.64 -35.15
C GLY A 612 -15.54 -12.37 -35.87
N PRO A 613 -16.56 -12.50 -36.75
CA PRO A 613 -17.07 -11.37 -37.55
C PRO A 613 -17.68 -10.24 -36.71
N ASP A 614 -18.18 -10.56 -35.50
CA ASP A 614 -18.76 -9.58 -34.57
C ASP A 614 -17.75 -9.02 -33.55
N SER A 615 -16.45 -9.30 -33.73
CA SER A 615 -15.41 -8.82 -32.82
C SER A 615 -15.14 -7.32 -33.01
N PRO A 616 -14.97 -6.52 -31.93
CA PRO A 616 -14.70 -5.08 -32.04
C PRO A 616 -13.38 -4.76 -32.75
N VAL A 617 -12.45 -5.71 -32.81
CA VAL A 617 -11.13 -5.53 -33.45
C VAL A 617 -11.11 -5.99 -34.92
N ARG A 618 -12.23 -6.46 -35.46
CA ARG A 618 -12.30 -7.03 -36.82
C ARG A 618 -11.95 -6.02 -37.90
N GLU A 619 -12.54 -4.82 -37.82
CA GLU A 619 -12.30 -3.73 -38.76
C GLU A 619 -10.82 -3.34 -38.80
N MET A 620 -10.22 -3.16 -37.62
CA MET A 620 -8.80 -2.85 -37.46
C MET A 620 -7.88 -3.91 -38.08
N LEU A 621 -8.26 -5.20 -37.96
CA LEU A 621 -7.48 -6.30 -38.53
C LEU A 621 -7.63 -6.39 -40.05
N ASP A 622 -8.82 -6.09 -40.60
CA ASP A 622 -9.03 -6.05 -42.04
C ASP A 622 -8.21 -4.91 -42.69
N ASP A 623 -8.08 -3.77 -42.02
CA ASP A 623 -7.20 -2.66 -42.44
C ASP A 623 -5.71 -3.05 -42.42
N VAL A 624 -5.28 -3.79 -41.39
CA VAL A 624 -3.92 -4.35 -41.30
C VAL A 624 -3.66 -5.29 -42.48
N LEU A 625 -4.58 -6.21 -42.78
CA LEU A 625 -4.46 -7.16 -43.88
C LEU A 625 -4.41 -6.46 -45.24
N ALA A 626 -5.26 -5.45 -45.44
CA ALA A 626 -5.27 -4.64 -46.66
C ALA A 626 -3.94 -3.90 -46.86
N THR A 627 -3.41 -3.30 -45.80
CA THR A 627 -2.15 -2.54 -45.82
C THR A 627 -0.96 -3.45 -46.10
N LEU A 628 -0.84 -4.58 -45.40
CA LEU A 628 0.23 -5.55 -45.61
C LEU A 628 0.17 -6.20 -47.00
N GLY A 629 -1.05 -6.49 -47.49
CA GLY A 629 -1.27 -6.99 -48.84
C GLY A 629 -0.77 -6.00 -49.91
N GLY A 630 -1.08 -4.71 -49.76
CA GLY A 630 -0.57 -3.66 -50.65
C GLY A 630 0.96 -3.57 -50.65
N LEU A 631 1.58 -3.60 -49.47
CA LEU A 631 3.03 -3.52 -49.32
C LEU A 631 3.77 -4.75 -49.88
N ALA A 632 3.17 -5.93 -49.82
CA ALA A 632 3.73 -7.16 -50.41
C ALA A 632 3.69 -7.17 -51.95
N HIS A 633 2.83 -6.35 -52.57
CA HIS A 633 2.71 -6.23 -54.02
C HIS A 633 3.59 -5.11 -54.63
N GLU A 634 4.11 -4.19 -53.81
CA GLU A 634 5.00 -3.09 -54.23
C GLU A 634 6.51 -3.40 -54.14
N GLY A 635 6.89 -4.49 -53.46
CA GLY A 635 8.28 -4.97 -53.34
C GLY A 635 8.78 -5.71 -54.58
#